data_AF-A0A935Z1W1-F1
#
_entry.id   AF-A0A935Z1W1-F1
#
_cell.length_a   1.000
_cell.length_b   1.000
_cell.length_c   1.000
_cell.angle_alpha   90.00
_cell.angle_beta   90.00
_cell.angle_gamma   90.00
#
_symmetry.space_group_name_H-M   'P 1'
#
loop_
_entity.id
_entity.type
_entity.pdbx_description
1 polymer ?
#
loop_
_entity_poly.entity_id
_entity_poly.type
_entity_poly.pdbx_seq_one_letter_code
_entity_poly.pdbx_strand_id
1 'polypeptide(L)'
;MSFGRNPHVAKAQAAEQKAQDATDDNARARAYREAAHLWDRAAEREKPGKQRTLYEQNAERDRELADGGAPEPDDDGQSPPDPKLLN
;
A
#
# COMPACT_ATOMS: atom_id res chain seq x y z
N MET A 1 -5.82 -21.54 -12.04
CA MET A 1 -6.38 -21.91 -10.72
C MET A 1 -5.32 -21.61 -9.64
N SER A 2 -5.40 -20.46 -8.96
CA SER A 2 -4.41 -20.08 -7.92
C SER A 2 -5.04 -20.23 -6.53
N PHE A 3 -5.15 -21.47 -6.05
CA PHE A 3 -5.73 -21.83 -4.74
C PHE A 3 -4.70 -21.75 -3.61
N GLY A 4 -4.09 -20.57 -3.45
CA GLY A 4 -3.14 -20.30 -2.36
C GLY A 4 -2.80 -18.83 -2.15
N ARG A 5 -3.38 -17.92 -2.95
CA ARG A 5 -3.17 -16.48 -2.80
C ARG A 5 -4.23 -15.91 -1.87
N ASN A 6 -3.80 -15.10 -0.90
CA ASN A 6 -4.68 -14.42 0.03
C ASN A 6 -5.75 -13.59 -0.73
N PRO A 7 -7.04 -13.91 -0.63
CA PRO A 7 -8.08 -13.27 -1.44
C PRO A 7 -8.30 -11.80 -1.07
N HIS A 8 -7.80 -11.38 0.09
CA HIS A 8 -7.88 -9.99 0.54
C HIS A 8 -6.88 -9.10 -0.19
N VAL A 9 -5.72 -9.63 -0.59
CA VAL A 9 -4.69 -8.88 -1.33
C VAL A 9 -5.21 -8.38 -2.67
N ALA A 10 -5.85 -9.25 -3.45
CA ALA A 10 -6.42 -8.86 -4.74
C ALA A 10 -7.54 -7.82 -4.59
N LYS A 11 -8.30 -7.88 -3.48
CA LYS A 11 -9.35 -6.91 -3.19
C LYS A 11 -8.76 -5.57 -2.72
N ALA A 12 -7.70 -5.60 -1.92
CA ALA A 12 -7.00 -4.41 -1.45
C ALA A 12 -6.42 -3.64 -2.64
N GLN A 13 -5.71 -4.33 -3.53
CA GLN A 13 -5.17 -3.75 -4.77
C GLN A 13 -6.27 -3.16 -5.68
N ALA A 14 -7.42 -3.83 -5.78
CA ALA A 14 -8.54 -3.30 -6.54
C ALA A 14 -9.13 -2.02 -5.90
N ALA A 15 -9.13 -1.93 -4.57
CA ALA A 15 -9.57 -0.73 -3.85
C ALA A 15 -8.55 0.41 -3.96
N GLU A 16 -7.25 0.13 -3.91
CA GLU A 16 -6.18 1.11 -4.20
C GLU A 16 -6.31 1.67 -5.61
N GLN A 17 -6.47 0.81 -6.62
CA GLN A 17 -6.66 1.26 -8.00
C GLN A 17 -7.90 2.15 -8.13
N LYS A 18 -9.01 1.76 -7.47
CA LYS A 18 -10.23 2.58 -7.43
C LYS A 18 -9.98 3.94 -6.77
N ALA A 19 -9.13 4.01 -5.75
CA ALA A 19 -8.77 5.26 -5.10
C ALA A 19 -7.94 6.16 -6.04
N GLN A 20 -7.01 5.58 -6.79
CA GLN A 20 -6.22 6.28 -7.80
C GLN A 20 -7.08 6.80 -8.96
N ASP A 21 -8.06 6.02 -9.39
CA ASP A 21 -8.98 6.39 -10.48
C ASP A 21 -10.07 7.38 -10.01
N ALA A 22 -10.23 7.57 -8.69
CA ALA A 22 -11.25 8.44 -8.14
C ALA A 22 -10.90 9.93 -8.32
N THR A 23 -11.80 10.66 -8.96
CA THR A 23 -11.67 12.12 -9.18
C THR A 23 -12.12 12.96 -8.00
N ASP A 24 -12.87 12.38 -7.06
CA ASP A 24 -13.36 13.05 -5.85
C ASP A 24 -12.52 12.64 -4.64
N ASP A 25 -12.06 13.61 -3.87
CA ASP A 25 -11.18 13.40 -2.73
C ASP A 25 -11.85 12.55 -1.62
N ASN A 26 -13.15 12.70 -1.40
CA ASN A 26 -13.89 11.86 -0.46
C ASN A 26 -14.06 10.43 -0.97
N ALA A 27 -14.27 10.26 -2.28
CA ALA A 27 -14.35 8.93 -2.89
C ALA A 27 -12.99 8.23 -2.83
N ARG A 28 -11.91 8.95 -3.10
CA ARG A 28 -10.52 8.49 -2.97
C ARG A 28 -10.21 8.09 -1.53
N ALA A 29 -10.49 8.97 -0.56
CA ALA A 29 -10.27 8.68 0.86
C ALA A 29 -11.03 7.43 1.34
N ARG A 30 -12.29 7.26 0.92
CA ARG A 30 -13.08 6.07 1.25
C ARG A 30 -12.48 4.80 0.66
N ALA A 31 -12.06 4.86 -0.61
CA ALA A 31 -11.47 3.72 -1.29
C ALA A 31 -10.12 3.30 -0.66
N TYR A 32 -9.29 4.26 -0.26
CA TYR A 32 -8.06 3.99 0.49
C TYR A 32 -8.33 3.40 1.89
N ARG A 33 -9.34 3.89 2.63
CA ARG A 33 -9.74 3.25 3.91
C ARG A 33 -10.20 1.81 3.74
N GLU A 34 -10.95 1.54 2.68
CA GLU A 34 -11.35 0.18 2.32
C GLU A 34 -10.15 -0.71 1.97
N ALA A 35 -9.19 -0.18 1.21
CA ALA A 35 -7.95 -0.87 0.87
C ALA A 35 -7.14 -1.22 2.13
N ALA A 36 -6.95 -0.25 3.04
CA ALA A 36 -6.26 -0.45 4.30
C ALA A 36 -6.89 -1.59 5.13
N HIS A 37 -8.22 -1.58 5.29
CA HIS A 37 -8.93 -2.64 6.00
C HIS A 37 -8.71 -4.02 5.36
N LEU A 38 -8.65 -4.08 4.03
CA LEU A 38 -8.42 -5.34 3.32
C LEU A 38 -6.97 -5.82 3.47
N TRP A 39 -6.00 -4.92 3.53
CA TRP A 39 -4.61 -5.24 3.85
C TRP A 39 -4.45 -5.76 5.28
N ASP A 40 -5.13 -5.18 6.27
CA ASP A 40 -5.14 -5.71 7.64
C ASP A 40 -5.68 -7.15 7.67
N ARG A 41 -6.80 -7.41 6.98
CA ARG A 41 -7.36 -8.76 6.85
C ARG A 41 -6.42 -9.71 6.12
N ALA A 42 -5.66 -9.20 5.15
CA ALA A 42 -4.63 -9.97 4.48
C ALA A 42 -3.51 -10.33 5.47
N ALA A 43 -3.03 -9.37 6.26
CA ALA A 43 -2.01 -9.57 7.28
C ALA A 43 -2.43 -10.60 8.36
N GLU A 44 -3.67 -10.50 8.86
CA GLU A 44 -4.24 -11.42 9.87
C GLU A 44 -4.22 -12.88 9.40
N ARG A 45 -4.43 -13.10 8.09
CA ARG A 45 -4.51 -14.44 7.50
C ARG A 45 -3.15 -14.98 7.05
N GLU A 46 -2.16 -14.12 6.86
CA GLU A 46 -0.83 -14.51 6.41
C GLU A 46 0.02 -15.05 7.56
N LYS A 47 0.96 -15.95 7.25
CA LYS A 47 1.89 -16.46 8.25
C LYS A 47 2.83 -15.33 8.72
N PRO A 48 3.27 -15.35 9.99
CA PRO A 48 4.25 -14.40 10.49
C PRO A 48 5.50 -14.39 9.60
N GLY A 49 5.87 -13.21 9.12
CA GLY A 49 7.00 -13.05 8.21
C GLY A 49 6.88 -11.80 7.36
N LYS A 50 7.80 -11.67 6.39
CA LYS A 50 7.95 -10.46 5.56
C LYS A 50 6.67 -10.07 4.82
N GLN A 51 5.86 -11.04 4.38
CA GLN A 51 4.61 -10.75 3.66
C GLN A 51 3.55 -10.13 4.56
N ARG A 52 3.42 -10.61 5.80
CA ARG A 52 2.52 -10.00 6.79
C ARG A 52 2.91 -8.55 7.07
N THR A 53 4.21 -8.30 7.30
CA THR A 53 4.72 -6.94 7.54
C THR A 53 4.48 -6.01 6.35
N LEU A 54 4.64 -6.52 5.11
CA LEU A 54 4.34 -5.73 3.91
C LEU A 54 2.85 -5.36 3.83
N TYR A 55 1.95 -6.27 4.21
CA TYR A 55 0.51 -5.99 4.25
C TYR A 55 0.17 -4.95 5.33
N GLU A 56 0.78 -5.06 6.51
CA GLU A 56 0.61 -4.06 7.59
C GLU A 56 1.10 -2.66 7.14
N GLN A 57 2.26 -2.59 6.46
CA GLN A 57 2.79 -1.33 5.91
C GLN A 57 1.89 -0.73 4.83
N ASN A 58 1.35 -1.56 3.93
CA ASN A 58 0.41 -1.09 2.92
C ASN A 58 -0.87 -0.55 3.57
N ALA A 59 -1.36 -1.21 4.63
CA ALA A 59 -2.52 -0.73 5.36
C ALA A 59 -2.28 0.64 6.01
N GLU A 60 -1.11 0.87 6.60
CA GLU A 60 -0.73 2.18 7.14
C GLU A 60 -0.63 3.25 6.05
N ARG A 61 0.10 2.97 4.96
CA ARG A 61 0.22 3.89 3.82
C ARG A 61 -1.15 4.31 3.28
N ASP A 62 -2.05 3.35 3.08
CA ASP A 62 -3.40 3.65 2.59
C ASP A 62 -4.21 4.50 3.57
N ARG A 63 -4.05 4.32 4.89
CA ARG A 63 -4.71 5.20 5.88
C ARG A 63 -4.19 6.63 5.79
N GLU A 64 -2.88 6.80 5.65
CA GLU A 64 -2.26 8.12 5.48
C GLU A 64 -2.77 8.81 4.21
N LEU A 65 -2.81 8.09 3.09
CA LEU A 65 -3.36 8.57 1.83
C LEU A 65 -4.85 8.93 1.95
N ALA A 66 -5.61 8.18 2.76
CA ALA A 66 -7.01 8.46 2.99
C ALA A 66 -7.26 9.71 3.83
N ASP A 67 -6.37 10.02 4.77
CA ASP A 67 -6.49 11.20 5.64
C ASP A 67 -5.98 12.48 4.96
N GLY A 68 -5.67 12.40 3.67
CA GLY A 68 -5.21 13.53 2.86
C GLY A 68 -3.69 13.72 2.89
N GLY A 69 -2.96 12.73 3.41
CA GLY A 69 -1.53 12.61 3.14
C GLY A 69 -1.34 12.59 1.62
N ALA A 70 -0.58 13.55 1.09
CA ALA A 70 -0.04 13.37 -0.24
C ALA A 70 0.74 12.04 -0.23
N PRO A 71 0.78 11.28 -1.34
CA PRO A 71 1.74 10.20 -1.44
C PRO A 71 3.11 10.84 -1.20
N GLU A 72 3.69 10.62 -0.03
CA GLU A 72 5.11 10.83 0.13
C GLU A 72 5.71 9.94 -0.95
N PRO A 73 6.48 10.49 -1.91
CA PRO A 73 7.22 9.64 -2.80
C PRO A 73 7.97 8.66 -1.89
N ASP A 74 7.88 7.35 -2.14
CA ASP A 74 8.67 6.37 -1.41
C ASP A 74 10.14 6.82 -1.53
N ASP A 75 10.63 7.58 -0.55
CA ASP A 75 12.05 7.82 -0.33
C ASP A 75 12.56 6.52 0.30
N ASP A 76 12.54 5.47 -0.51
CA ASP A 76 13.63 4.51 -0.53
C ASP A 76 14.87 5.35 -0.85
N GLY A 77 15.41 6.00 0.19
CA GLY A 77 16.65 6.78 0.21
C GLY A 77 17.89 5.93 -0.06
N GLN A 78 17.81 5.03 -1.04
CA GLN A 78 18.96 4.47 -1.72
C GLN A 78 19.21 5.29 -2.99
N SER A 79 19.52 6.57 -2.81
CA SER A 79 20.38 7.25 -3.78
C SER A 79 21.62 6.36 -3.96
N PRO A 80 21.93 5.82 -5.15
CA PRO A 80 23.26 5.30 -5.36
C PRO A 80 24.22 6.48 -5.14
N PRO A 81 25.23 6.38 -4.25
CA PRO A 81 26.18 7.47 -4.11
C PRO A 81 26.85 7.68 -5.46
N ASP A 82 26.59 8.84 -6.09
CA ASP A 82 27.20 9.24 -7.34
C ASP A 82 28.74 9.17 -7.20
N PRO A 83 29.43 8.29 -7.94
CA PRO A 83 30.87 8.08 -7.78
C PRO A 83 31.73 9.19 -8.40
N LYS A 84 31.18 10.40 -8.64
CA LYS A 84 31.83 11.48 -9.40
C LYS A 84 32.36 12.66 -8.58
N LEU A 85 32.41 12.54 -7.25
CA LEU A 85 32.99 13.56 -6.37
C LEU A 85 34.41 13.24 -5.85
N LEU A 86 35.06 12.19 -6.36
CA LEU A 86 36.51 12.05 -6.28
C LEU A 86 37.12 12.44 -7.63
N ASN A 87 37.43 13.73 -7.79
CA ASN A 87 38.49 14.21 -8.68
C ASN A 87 39.00 15.55 -8.16
#